data_AF-A0A4Q3J6B8-F1
#
_entry.id   AF-A0A4Q3J6B8-F1
#
_cell.length_a   1.000
_cell.length_b   1.000
_cell.length_c   1.000
_cell.angle_alpha   90.00
_cell.angle_beta   90.00
_cell.angle_gamma   90.00
#
_symmetry.space_group_name_H-M   'P 1'
#
loop_
_entity.id
_entity.type
_entity.pdbx_description
1 polymer ?
#
loop_
_entity_poly.entity_id
_entity_poly.type
_entity_poly.pdbx_seq_one_letter_code
_entity_poly.pdbx_strand_id
1 'polypeptide(L)' 'MLSPDRVIAMGLSPHAHEQEAVDFLRTALPDSGQLRLWALVDLVEPQGRRYELDALVLGT' A
#
# COMPACT_ATOMS: atom_id res chain seq x y z
N MET A 1 13.10 7.17 -0.39
CA MET A 1 12.40 5.97 0.12
C MET A 1 11.50 6.42 1.23
N LEU A 2 10.23 6.04 1.18
CA LEU A 2 9.18 6.47 2.08
C LEU A 2 9.46 5.97 3.50
N SER A 3 9.33 6.87 4.48
CA SER A 3 9.58 6.54 5.89
C SER A 3 8.60 5.47 6.40
N PRO A 4 9.04 4.57 7.31
CA PRO A 4 8.21 3.43 7.75
C PRO A 4 6.87 3.83 8.39
N ASP A 5 6.80 4.98 9.07
CA ASP A 5 5.57 5.51 9.67
C ASP A 5 4.50 5.92 8.65
N ARG A 6 4.88 6.03 7.36
CA ARG A 6 3.98 6.36 6.25
C ARG A 6 3.46 5.14 5.51
N VAL A 7 4.00 3.97 5.80
CA VAL A 7 3.47 2.68 5.35
C VAL A 7 2.52 2.17 6.43
N ILE A 8 1.22 2.37 6.22
CA ILE A 8 0.21 2.05 7.24
C ILE A 8 -0.08 0.55 7.28
N ALA A 9 -0.03 -0.10 6.13
CA ALA A 9 -0.19 -1.55 6.01
C ALA A 9 0.61 -2.08 4.85
N MET A 10 1.14 -3.29 5.04
CA MET A 10 1.93 -4.03 4.08
C MET A 10 1.55 -5.50 4.18
N GLY A 11 0.82 -6.00 3.17
CA GLY A 11 0.55 -7.42 3.04
C GLY A 11 1.70 -8.19 2.41
N LEU A 12 1.43 -9.46 2.10
CA LEU A 12 2.35 -10.35 1.42
C LEU A 12 1.70 -10.80 0.11
N SER A 13 2.52 -10.94 -0.92
CA SER A 13 2.11 -11.53 -2.18
C SER A 13 3.11 -12.60 -2.62
N PRO A 14 2.65 -13.74 -3.16
CA PRO A 14 3.55 -14.72 -3.79
C PRO A 14 4.06 -14.26 -5.17
N HIS A 15 3.51 -13.18 -5.73
CA HIS A 15 3.82 -12.71 -7.06
C HIS A 15 4.93 -11.64 -7.01
N ALA A 16 6.06 -11.93 -7.64
CA ALA A 16 7.23 -11.04 -7.63
C ALA A 16 6.90 -9.63 -8.17
N HIS A 17 6.09 -9.53 -9.22
CA HIS A 17 5.74 -8.24 -9.84
C HIS A 17 4.93 -7.33 -8.91
N GLU A 18 4.12 -7.90 -8.00
CA GLU A 18 3.39 -7.13 -7.00
C GLU A 18 4.33 -6.57 -5.92
N GLN A 19 5.31 -7.36 -5.49
CA GLN A 19 6.36 -6.89 -4.57
C GLN A 19 7.22 -5.78 -5.21
N GLU A 20 7.60 -5.96 -6.48
CA GLU A 20 8.35 -4.96 -7.25
C GLU A 20 7.57 -3.65 -7.39
N ALA A 21 6.25 -3.72 -7.65
CA ALA A 21 5.39 -2.55 -7.72
C ALA A 21 5.33 -1.77 -6.39
N VAL A 22 5.25 -2.48 -5.27
CA VAL A 22 5.26 -1.87 -3.94
C VAL A 22 6.60 -1.21 -3.64
N ASP A 23 7.72 -1.86 -3.95
CA ASP A 23 9.05 -1.29 -3.75
C ASP A 23 9.28 -0.06 -4.65
N PHE A 24 8.75 -0.09 -5.88
CA PHE A 24 8.70 1.09 -6.73
C PHE A 24 7.93 2.24 -6.06
N LEU A 25 6.72 1.99 -5.53
CA LEU A 25 5.94 3.03 -4.86
C LEU A 25 6.67 3.59 -3.63
N ARG A 26 7.30 2.74 -2.82
CA ARG A 26 8.10 3.18 -1.65
C ARG A 26 9.30 4.03 -2.04
N THR A 27 9.85 3.85 -3.23
CA THR A 27 10.99 4.66 -3.70
C THR A 27 10.55 5.93 -4.41
N ALA A 28 9.44 5.88 -5.16
CA ALA A 28 8.93 6.98 -5.98
C ALA A 28 8.07 7.99 -5.21
N LEU A 29 7.33 7.56 -4.18
CA LEU A 29 6.49 8.47 -3.40
C LEU A 29 7.35 9.45 -2.60
N PRO A 30 6.99 10.75 -2.58
CA PRO A 30 7.73 11.74 -1.82
C PRO A 30 7.63 11.42 -0.33
N ASP A 31 8.78 11.45 0.34
CA ASP A 31 8.87 11.31 1.80
C ASP A 31 8.68 12.66 2.51
N SER A 32 7.79 13.48 1.99
CA SER A 32 7.44 14.79 2.53
C SER A 32 5.93 15.00 2.38
N GLY A 33 5.29 15.50 3.44
CA GLY A 33 3.85 15.81 3.44
C GLY A 33 2.97 14.75 4.11
N GLN A 34 1.73 14.62 3.63
CA GLN A 34 0.64 13.86 4.28
C GLN A 34 0.31 12.53 3.57
N LEU A 35 1.16 12.09 2.62
CA LEU A 35 0.93 10.83 1.93
C LEU A 35 1.09 9.63 2.86
N ARG A 36 0.17 8.68 2.74
CA ARG A 36 0.15 7.39 3.44
C ARG A 36 -0.13 6.27 2.45
N LEU A 37 0.59 5.17 2.59
CA LEU A 37 0.50 3.99 1.73
C LEU A 37 -0.09 2.80 2.49
N TRP A 38 -1.09 2.17 1.90
CA TRP A 38 -1.50 0.80 2.18
C TRP A 38 -1.17 -0.05 0.96
N ALA A 39 -0.43 -1.13 1.13
CA ALA A 39 0.03 -2.00 0.06
C ALA A 39 -0.40 -3.45 0.31
N LEU A 40 -0.93 -4.10 -0.73
CA LEU A 40 -1.35 -5.51 -0.72
C LEU A 40 -2.33 -5.82 0.42
N VAL A 41 -3.41 -5.05 0.53
CA VAL A 41 -4.37 -5.17 1.64
C VAL A 41 -5.74 -5.63 1.17
N ASP A 42 -6.44 -6.35 2.05
CA ASP A 42 -7.83 -6.71 1.85
C ASP A 42 -8.74 -5.72 2.56
N LEU A 43 -9.65 -5.10 1.81
CA LEU A 43 -10.79 -4.37 2.38
C LEU A 43 -11.99 -5.31 2.46
N VAL A 44 -12.44 -5.58 3.69
CA VAL A 44 -13.60 -6.43 3.94
C VAL A 44 -14.76 -5.57 4.43
N GLU A 45 -15.85 -5.54 3.67
CA GLU A 45 -17.09 -4.88 4.06
C GLU A 45 -17.87 -5.73 5.08
N PRO A 46 -18.67 -5.11 5.97
CA PRO A 46 -19.47 -5.85 6.95
C PRO A 46 -20.43 -6.88 6.34
N GLN A 47 -20.89 -6.65 5.11
CA GLN A 47 -21.77 -7.58 4.38
C GLN A 47 -21.01 -8.76 3.73
N GLY A 48 -19.70 -8.85 3.92
CA GLY A 48 -18.86 -9.97 3.49
C GLY A 48 -18.22 -9.81 2.12
N ARG A 49 -18.38 -8.66 1.45
CA ARG A 49 -17.62 -8.37 0.23
C ARG A 49 -16.16 -8.11 0.57
N ARG A 50 -15.26 -8.67 -0.23
CA ARG A 50 -13.82 -8.50 -0.10
C ARG A 50 -13.27 -7.89 -1.37
N TYR A 51 -12.45 -6.87 -1.19
CA TYR A 51 -11.71 -6.20 -2.24
C TYR A 51 -10.23 -6.37 -1.96
N GLU A 52 -9.52 -6.92 -2.92
CA GLU A 52 -8.06 -7.02 -2.86
C GLU A 52 -7.50 -5.72 -3.47
N LEU A 53 -6.71 -4.99 -2.68
CA LEU A 53 -6.13 -3.71 -3.05
C LEU A 53 -4.62 -3.84 -3.14
N ASP A 54 -4.09 -3.77 -4.36
CA ASP A 54 -2.64 -3.82 -4.58
C ASP A 54 -1.94 -2.61 -3.95
N ALA A 55 -2.54 -1.41 -4.11
CA ALA A 55 -2.07 -0.19 -3.48
C ALA A 55 -3.19 0.85 -3.29
N LEU A 56 -3.17 1.54 -2.15
CA LEU A 56 -3.97 2.72 -1.87
C LEU A 56 -3.06 3.82 -1.30
N VAL A 57 -3.04 4.97 -1.97
CA VAL A 57 -2.30 6.16 -1.52
C VAL A 57 -3.31 7.25 -1.18
N LEU A 58 -3.28 7.71 0.07
CA LEU A 58 -4.12 8.81 0.54
C LEU A 58 -3.24 9.99 0.91
N GLY A 59 -3.68 11.19 0.53
CA GLY A 59 -3.08 12.46 0.88
C GLY A 59 -4.15 13.44 1.34
N THR A 60 -3.73 14.49 2.02
CA THR A 60 -4.60 15.45 2.67
C THR A 60 -3.96 16.83 2.66
#